data_AF-A0A962Y0A2-F1
#
_entry.id   AF-A0A962Y0A2-F1
#
_cell.length_a   1.000
_cell.length_b   1.000
_cell.length_c   1.000
_cell.angle_alpha   90.00
_cell.angle_beta   90.00
_cell.angle_gamma   90.00
#
_symmetry.space_group_name_H-M   'P 1'
#
loop_
_entity.id
_entity.type
_entity.pdbx_description
1 polymer ?
#
loop_
_entity_poly.entity_id
_entity_poly.type
_entity_poly.pdbx_seq_one_letter_code
_entity_poly.pdbx_strand_id
1 'polypeptide(L)' 'MSDKTLKKIADNVRKARSASGLTQLELAKKAGLSTNYISRIERADVSPTVETLEKLAKALRIKSSDILPF' A
#
# COMPACT_ATOMS: atom_id res chain seq x y z
N MET A 1 1.77 12.52 9.18
CA MET A 1 0.46 12.36 8.52
C MET A 1 -0.62 12.34 9.58
N SER A 2 -1.83 12.84 9.32
CA SER A 2 -2.94 12.67 10.28
C SER A 2 -3.40 11.20 10.31
N ASP A 3 -3.96 10.74 11.43
CA ASP A 3 -4.53 9.39 11.55
C ASP A 3 -5.57 9.10 10.45
N LYS A 4 -6.36 10.12 10.09
CA LYS A 4 -7.35 10.05 9.01
C LYS A 4 -6.68 9.85 7.65
N THR A 5 -5.56 10.51 7.39
CA THR A 5 -4.79 10.36 6.15
C THR A 5 -4.18 8.97 6.06
N LEU A 6 -3.58 8.47 7.14
CA LEU A 6 -2.93 7.16 7.15
C LEU A 6 -3.95 6.03 6.91
N LYS A 7 -5.13 6.10 7.54
CA LYS A 7 -6.22 5.14 7.31
C LYS A 7 -6.69 5.13 5.85
N LYS A 8 -6.83 6.29 5.21
CA LYS A 8 -7.19 6.36 3.78
C LYS A 8 -6.11 5.73 2.89
N ILE A 9 -4.83 5.99 3.17
CA ILE A 9 -3.73 5.38 2.42
C ILE A 9 -3.76 3.84 2.57
N ALA A 10 -3.92 3.35 3.80
CA ALA A 10 -4.03 1.91 4.09
C ALA A 10 -5.19 1.26 3.30
N ASP A 11 -6.37 1.89 3.32
CA ASP A 11 -7.55 1.43 2.58
C ASP A 11 -7.32 1.43 1.07
N ASN A 12 -6.69 2.49 0.54
CA ASN A 12 -6.40 2.60 -0.90
C ASN A 12 -5.43 1.51 -1.37
N VAL A 13 -4.36 1.25 -0.61
CA VAL A 13 -3.42 0.15 -0.89
C VAL A 13 -4.14 -1.19 -0.87
N ARG A 14 -4.96 -1.45 0.16
CA ARG A 14 -5.73 -2.70 0.28
C ARG A 14 -6.70 -2.88 -0.88
N LYS A 15 -7.44 -1.84 -1.25
CA LYS A 15 -8.39 -1.85 -2.38
C LYS A 15 -7.69 -2.12 -3.70
N ALA A 16 -6.59 -1.41 -3.98
CA ALA A 16 -5.81 -1.62 -5.20
C ALA A 16 -5.21 -3.03 -5.28
N ARG A 17 -4.70 -3.56 -4.15
CA ARG A 17 -4.22 -4.94 -4.07
C ARG A 17 -5.33 -5.94 -4.42
N SER A 18 -6.49 -5.81 -3.77
CA SER A 18 -7.64 -6.68 -4.01
C SER A 18 -8.17 -6.58 -5.43
N ALA A 19 -8.25 -5.38 -6.00
CA ALA A 19 -8.65 -5.16 -7.39
C ALA A 19 -7.67 -5.78 -8.40
N SER A 20 -6.39 -5.88 -8.03
CA SER A 20 -5.35 -6.55 -8.81
C SER A 20 -5.33 -8.08 -8.63
N GLY A 21 -6.23 -8.64 -7.82
CA GLY A 21 -6.30 -10.08 -7.54
C GLY A 21 -5.11 -10.64 -6.75
N LEU A 22 -4.33 -9.77 -6.09
CA LEU A 22 -3.10 -10.18 -5.38
C LEU A 22 -3.38 -10.50 -3.92
N THR A 23 -2.75 -11.53 -3.40
CA THR A 23 -2.56 -11.75 -1.96
C THR A 23 -1.54 -10.75 -1.38
N GLN A 24 -1.51 -10.59 -0.06
CA GLN A 24 -0.48 -9.75 0.60
C GLN A 24 0.94 -10.28 0.32
N LEU A 25 1.11 -11.60 0.25
CA LEU A 25 2.39 -12.23 -0.09
C LEU A 25 2.83 -11.90 -1.51
N GLU A 26 1.93 -11.92 -2.49
CA GLU A 26 2.25 -11.60 -3.88
C GLU A 26 2.57 -10.11 -4.07
N LEU A 27 1.82 -9.22 -3.41
CA LEU A 27 2.15 -7.79 -3.41
C LEU A 27 3.53 -7.55 -2.78
N ALA A 28 3.80 -8.19 -1.64
CA ALA A 28 5.09 -8.09 -0.96
C ALA A 28 6.24 -8.51 -1.87
N LYS A 29 6.12 -9.67 -2.54
CA LYS A 29 7.11 -10.15 -3.52
C LYS A 29 7.28 -9.17 -4.68
N LYS A 30 6.20 -8.66 -5.27
CA LYS A 30 6.25 -7.69 -6.39
C LYS A 30 6.86 -6.35 -5.99
N ALA A 31 6.62 -5.90 -4.76
CA ALA A 31 7.12 -4.63 -4.24
C ALA A 31 8.53 -4.73 -3.62
N GLY A 32 9.09 -5.93 -3.48
CA GLY A 32 10.37 -6.14 -2.77
C GLY A 32 10.27 -5.81 -1.27
N LEU A 33 9.13 -6.11 -0.65
CA LEU A 33 8.82 -5.85 0.76
C LEU A 33 8.50 -7.17 1.48
N SER A 34 8.46 -7.14 2.81
CA SER A 34 7.99 -8.29 3.59
C SER A 34 6.46 -8.33 3.66
N THR A 35 5.89 -9.53 3.67
CA THR A 35 4.43 -9.73 3.83
C THR A 35 3.90 -9.10 5.12
N ASN A 36 4.66 -9.20 6.22
CA ASN A 36 4.31 -8.55 7.48
C ASN A 36 4.22 -7.02 7.34
N TYR A 37 5.15 -6.41 6.59
CA TYR A 37 5.12 -4.97 6.38
C TYR A 37 3.91 -4.52 5.54
N ILE A 38 3.58 -5.23 4.46
CA ILE A 38 2.32 -5.02 3.71
C ILE A 38 1.11 -5.12 4.63
N SER A 39 1.07 -6.16 5.47
CA SER A 39 -0.03 -6.39 6.41
C SER A 39 -0.21 -5.23 7.40
N ARG A 40 0.89 -4.70 7.94
CA ARG A 40 0.90 -3.53 8.85
C ARG A 40 0.48 -2.24 8.13
N ILE A 41 0.91 -2.05 6.88
CA ILE A 41 0.48 -0.91 6.06
C ILE A 41 -1.04 -0.95 5.83
N GLU A 42 -1.59 -2.09 5.43
CA GLU A 42 -3.03 -2.25 5.16
C GLU A 42 -3.93 -2.13 6.40
N ARG A 43 -3.35 -2.20 7.60
CA ARG A 43 -4.05 -1.94 8.87
C ARG A 43 -3.83 -0.54 9.44
N ALA A 44 -3.05 0.30 8.75
CA ALA A 44 -2.60 1.60 9.26
C ALA A 44 -1.75 1.51 10.56
N ASP A 45 -1.10 0.37 10.82
CA ASP A 45 -0.22 0.18 11.98
C ASP A 45 1.13 0.92 11.82
N VAL A 46 1.49 1.25 10.57
CA VAL A 46 2.75 1.93 10.21
C VAL A 46 2.51 2.92 9.09
N SER A 47 3.23 4.05 9.15
CA SER A 47 3.33 4.98 8.02
C SER A 47 4.38 4.46 7.03
N PRO A 48 4.01 4.18 5.77
CA PRO A 48 5.00 3.89 4.73
C PRO A 48 5.83 5.13 4.39
N THR A 49 7.08 4.93 3.98
CA THR A 49 7.92 5.98 3.41
C THR A 49 7.47 6.32 1.98
N VAL A 50 7.91 7.45 1.43
CA VAL A 50 7.66 7.79 0.02
C VAL A 50 8.21 6.72 -0.92
N GLU A 51 9.42 6.21 -0.64
CA GLU A 51 10.01 5.08 -1.40
C GLU A 51 9.12 3.82 -1.37
N THR A 52 8.53 3.52 -0.19
CA THR A 52 7.60 2.40 -0.06
C THR A 52 6.34 2.61 -0.89
N LEU A 53 5.77 3.83 -0.85
CA LEU A 53 4.61 4.19 -1.67
C LEU A 53 4.91 4.07 -3.17
N GLU A 54 6.10 4.46 -3.61
CA GLU A 54 6.55 4.30 -4.99
C GLU A 54 6.65 2.81 -5.39
N LYS A 55 7.25 1.97 -4.53
CA LYS A 55 7.32 0.51 -4.74
C LYS A 55 5.93 -0.11 -4.85
N LEU A 56 5.00 0.29 -3.98
CA LEU A 56 3.62 -0.18 -4.01
C LEU A 56 2.90 0.26 -5.29
N ALA A 57 3.02 1.52 -5.69
CA ALA A 57 2.42 2.04 -6.91
C ALA A 57 2.92 1.30 -8.15
N LYS A 58 4.23 1.06 -8.25
CA LYS A 58 4.84 0.27 -9.35
C LYS A 58 4.36 -1.19 -9.34
N ALA A 59 4.33 -1.84 -8.17
CA ALA A 59 3.90 -3.23 -8.03
C ALA A 59 2.42 -3.43 -8.38
N LEU A 60 1.58 -2.46 -8.05
CA LEU A 60 0.13 -2.44 -8.30
C LEU A 60 -0.23 -1.85 -9.67
N ARG A 61 0.74 -1.26 -10.39
CA ARG A 61 0.53 -0.56 -11.69
C ARG A 61 -0.52 0.55 -11.59
N ILE A 62 -0.47 1.32 -10.52
CA ILE A 62 -1.37 2.46 -10.25
C ILE A 62 -0.57 3.76 -10.13
N LYS A 63 -1.27 4.90 -10.17
CA LYS A 63 -0.68 6.22 -9.93
C LYS A 63 -0.58 6.49 -8.43
N SER A 64 0.30 7.40 -8.04
CA SER A 64 0.39 7.87 -6.65
C SER A 64 -0.91 8.49 -6.16
N SER A 65 -1.68 9.14 -7.05
CA SER A 65 -3.02 9.69 -6.77
C SER A 65 -4.06 8.63 -6.41
N ASP A 66 -3.83 7.37 -6.76
CA ASP A 66 -4.73 6.27 -6.38
C ASP A 66 -4.46 5.82 -4.93
N ILE A 67 -3.28 6.13 -4.39
CA ILE A 67 -2.89 5.82 -3.01
C ILE A 67 -3.10 7.04 -2.10
N LEU A 68 -2.68 8.23 -2.54
CA LEU A 68 -2.72 9.47 -1.77
C LEU A 68 -4.12 10.12 -1.83
N PRO A 69 -4.70 10.54 -0.70
CA PRO A 69 -6.08 11.01 -0.65
C PRO A 69 -6.26 12.52 -0.93
N PHE A 70 -5.40 13.13 -1.76
CA PHE A 70 -5.40 14.55 -2.10
C PHE A 70 -4.81 14.80 -3.48
#